data_AF-A0A1A9MC21-F1
#
_entry.id   AF-A0A1A9MC21-F1
#
_cell.length_a   1.000
_cell.length_b   1.000
_cell.length_c   1.000
_cell.angle_alpha   90.00
_cell.angle_beta   90.00
_cell.angle_gamma   90.00
#
_symmetry.space_group_name_H-M   'P 1'
#
loop_
_entity.id
_entity.type
_entity.pdbx_description
1 polymer ?
#
loop_
_entity_poly.entity_id
_entity_poly.type
_entity_poly.pdbx_seq_one_letter_code
_entity_poly.pdbx_strand_id
1 'polypeptide(L)'
;MQTFDSWNTSLGDEDAIRANDPVFAWAEKAAIPEEFIELAWLSFADRYSGDPKRYADWRAVFRNAVRGNWQKIWFLHPATGYTLTTIGEQYRRVRDAEAQAGQVAA
;
A
#
# COMPACT_ATOMS: atom_id res chain seq x y z
N MET A 1 19.94 0.28 -9.22
CA MET A 1 19.04 -0.42 -8.27
C MET A 1 19.28 0.17 -6.89
N GLN A 2 18.23 0.45 -6.15
CA GLN A 2 18.27 1.17 -4.87
C GLN A 2 17.38 0.48 -3.83
N THR A 3 17.67 0.67 -2.55
CA THR A 3 16.80 0.20 -1.46
C THR A 3 15.50 1.01 -1.42
N PHE A 4 14.52 0.57 -0.63
CA PHE A 4 13.25 1.29 -0.49
C PHE A 4 13.50 2.66 0.15
N ASP A 5 14.27 2.73 1.22
CA ASP A 5 14.60 3.99 1.91
C ASP A 5 15.33 4.98 0.99
N SER A 6 16.33 4.49 0.25
CA SER A 6 17.07 5.31 -0.70
C SER A 6 16.17 5.81 -1.83
N TRP A 7 15.20 5.01 -2.26
CA TRP A 7 14.23 5.44 -3.25
C TRP A 7 13.23 6.43 -2.71
N ASN A 8 12.66 6.16 -1.54
CA ASN A 8 11.69 7.03 -0.90
C ASN A 8 12.30 8.42 -0.64
N THR A 9 13.55 8.47 -0.18
CA THR A 9 14.31 9.72 -0.02
C THR A 9 14.51 10.45 -1.35
N SER A 10 14.75 9.72 -2.45
CA SER A 10 14.98 10.32 -3.77
C SER A 10 13.75 10.99 -4.40
N LEU A 11 12.56 10.74 -3.86
CA LEU A 11 11.31 11.32 -4.35
C LEU A 11 11.13 12.79 -3.95
N GLY A 12 11.74 13.23 -2.84
CA GLY A 12 11.48 14.56 -2.28
C GLY A 12 9.99 14.74 -1.94
N ASP A 13 9.36 15.76 -2.51
CA ASP A 13 7.93 16.06 -2.32
C ASP A 13 7.01 15.26 -3.26
N GLU A 14 7.56 14.38 -4.10
CA GLU A 14 6.77 13.57 -5.02
C GLU A 14 6.11 12.38 -4.31
N ASP A 15 4.81 12.19 -4.53
CA ASP A 15 4.09 11.03 -4.00
C ASP A 15 4.73 9.71 -4.44
N ALA A 16 4.97 8.83 -3.47
CA ALA A 16 5.53 7.51 -3.72
C ALA A 16 4.68 6.70 -4.70
N ILE A 17 3.35 6.79 -4.60
CA ILE A 17 2.40 6.33 -5.59
C ILE A 17 1.64 7.55 -6.11
N ARG A 18 1.88 7.93 -7.37
CA ARG A 18 1.23 9.09 -7.98
C ARG A 18 -0.26 8.82 -8.18
N ALA A 19 -1.09 9.86 -8.09
CA ALA A 19 -2.54 9.75 -8.32
C ALA A 19 -2.92 9.14 -9.68
N ASN A 20 -2.07 9.24 -10.69
CA ASN A 20 -2.27 8.65 -12.01
C ASN A 20 -1.54 7.30 -12.22
N ASP A 21 -1.03 6.66 -11.16
CA ASP A 21 -0.36 5.38 -11.30
C ASP A 21 -1.34 4.31 -11.84
N PRO A 22 -0.94 3.48 -12.81
CA PRO A 22 -1.79 2.43 -13.38
C PRO A 22 -2.34 1.41 -12.37
N VAL A 23 -1.82 1.36 -11.14
CA VAL A 23 -2.36 0.53 -10.07
C VAL A 23 -3.83 0.83 -9.77
N PHE A 24 -4.24 2.09 -9.81
CA PHE A 24 -5.61 2.49 -9.48
C PHE A 24 -6.59 2.07 -10.57
N ALA A 25 -6.26 2.30 -11.84
CA ALA A 25 -7.04 1.82 -12.98
C ALA A 25 -7.13 0.28 -13.03
N TRP A 26 -6.11 -0.42 -12.53
CA TRP A 26 -6.17 -1.88 -12.39
C TRP A 26 -7.07 -2.30 -11.22
N ALA A 27 -6.96 -1.66 -10.06
CA ALA A 27 -7.77 -1.92 -8.88
C ALA A 27 -9.27 -1.71 -9.16
N GLU A 28 -9.61 -0.62 -9.86
CA GLU A 28 -10.97 -0.33 -10.32
C GLU A 28 -11.53 -1.47 -11.18
N LYS A 29 -10.80 -1.92 -12.21
CA LYS A 29 -11.21 -3.04 -13.06
C LYS A 29 -11.36 -4.35 -12.30
N ALA A 30 -10.53 -4.55 -11.28
CA ALA A 30 -10.59 -5.71 -10.42
C ALA A 30 -11.66 -5.58 -9.33
N ALA A 31 -12.34 -4.44 -9.19
CA ALA A 31 -13.25 -4.10 -8.09
C ALA A 31 -12.60 -4.18 -6.69
N ILE A 32 -11.29 -3.88 -6.60
CA ILE A 32 -10.58 -3.72 -5.33
C ILE A 32 -10.80 -2.29 -4.84
N PRO A 33 -11.31 -2.07 -3.61
CA PRO A 33 -11.47 -0.73 -3.06
C PRO A 33 -10.15 0.04 -3.02
N GLU A 34 -10.18 1.34 -3.35
CA GLU A 34 -8.98 2.19 -3.32
C GLU A 34 -8.36 2.25 -1.93
N GLU A 35 -9.18 2.24 -0.88
CA GLU A 35 -8.71 2.17 0.51
C GLU A 35 -7.86 0.91 0.77
N PHE A 36 -8.12 -0.21 0.09
CA PHE A 36 -7.32 -1.43 0.24
C PHE A 36 -5.94 -1.28 -0.41
N ILE A 37 -5.83 -0.44 -1.45
CA ILE A 37 -4.54 -0.11 -2.09
C ILE A 37 -3.70 0.74 -1.14
N GLU A 38 -4.31 1.68 -0.43
CA GLU A 38 -3.64 2.45 0.62
C GLU A 38 -3.13 1.53 1.74
N LEU A 39 -3.95 0.60 2.24
CA LEU A 39 -3.52 -0.36 3.26
C LEU A 39 -2.40 -1.28 2.76
N ALA A 40 -2.44 -1.68 1.49
CA ALA A 40 -1.35 -2.42 0.86
C ALA A 40 -0.07 -1.59 0.74
N TRP A 41 -0.19 -0.29 0.49
CA TRP A 41 0.95 0.62 0.48
C TRP A 41 1.59 0.74 1.87
N LEU A 42 0.78 0.96 2.92
CA LEU A 42 1.28 1.03 4.30
C LEU A 42 2.02 -0.24 4.70
N SER A 43 1.43 -1.41 4.43
CA SER A 43 2.08 -2.70 4.72
C SER A 43 3.32 -2.95 3.87
N PHE A 44 3.31 -2.51 2.61
CA PHE A 44 4.47 -2.61 1.73
C PHE A 44 5.63 -1.73 2.22
N ALA A 45 5.34 -0.47 2.59
CA ALA A 45 6.32 0.47 3.10
C ALA A 45 6.93 -0.03 4.41
N ASP A 46 6.10 -0.50 5.35
CA ASP A 46 6.55 -1.08 6.62
C ASP A 46 7.47 -2.30 6.41
N ARG A 47 7.09 -3.20 5.49
CA ARG A 47 7.89 -4.38 5.16
C ARG A 47 9.28 -4.04 4.60
N TYR A 48 9.39 -3.00 3.79
CA TYR A 48 10.61 -2.68 3.05
C TYR A 48 11.43 -1.54 3.64
N SER A 49 10.90 -0.82 4.63
CA SER A 49 11.66 0.18 5.39
C SER A 49 12.80 -0.50 6.15
N GLY A 50 14.03 -0.02 5.96
CA GLY A 50 15.24 -0.65 6.54
C GLY A 50 15.64 -2.00 5.92
N ASP A 51 14.88 -2.53 4.94
CA ASP A 51 15.22 -3.79 4.26
C ASP A 51 16.36 -3.55 3.23
N PRO A 52 17.41 -4.40 3.18
CA PRO A 52 18.54 -4.21 2.28
C PRO A 52 18.24 -4.57 0.81
N LYS A 53 17.05 -5.09 0.49
CA LYS A 53 16.64 -5.42 -0.89
C LYS A 53 16.67 -4.21 -1.79
N ARG A 54 17.01 -4.46 -3.05
CA ARG A 54 17.13 -3.41 -4.07
C ARG A 54 16.33 -3.77 -5.30
N TYR A 55 15.66 -2.78 -5.85
CA TYR A 55 14.97 -2.90 -7.14
C TYR A 55 15.34 -1.73 -8.06
N ALA A 56 15.12 -1.91 -9.35
CA ALA A 56 15.27 -0.85 -10.34
C ALA A 56 14.06 0.10 -10.37
N ASP A 57 12.86 -0.43 -10.15
CA ASP A 57 11.60 0.31 -10.12
C ASP A 57 10.73 -0.20 -8.96
N TRP A 58 10.71 0.55 -7.85
CA TRP A 58 9.89 0.23 -6.68
C TRP A 58 8.39 0.36 -6.93
N ARG A 59 7.95 1.26 -7.82
CA ARG A 59 6.54 1.38 -8.20
C ARG A 59 6.08 0.13 -8.94
N ALA A 60 6.92 -0.43 -9.82
CA ALA A 60 6.62 -1.73 -10.45
C ALA A 60 6.52 -2.87 -9.44
N VAL A 61 7.38 -2.90 -8.42
CA VAL A 61 7.32 -3.90 -7.35
C VAL A 61 6.02 -3.76 -6.56
N PHE A 62 5.62 -2.54 -6.22
CA PHE A 62 4.35 -2.30 -5.55
C PHE A 62 3.14 -2.72 -6.40
N ARG A 63 3.12 -2.38 -7.70
CA ARG A 63 2.07 -2.84 -8.62
C ARG A 63 1.97 -4.38 -8.66
N ASN A 64 3.10 -5.08 -8.64
CA ASN A 64 3.12 -6.54 -8.57
C ASN A 64 2.63 -7.06 -7.22
N ALA A 65 2.96 -6.37 -6.13
CA ALA A 65 2.48 -6.71 -4.80
C ALA A 65 0.96 -6.58 -4.66
N VAL A 66 0.37 -5.53 -5.26
CA VAL A 66 -1.09 -5.36 -5.34
C VAL A 66 -1.72 -6.47 -6.18
N ARG A 67 -1.25 -6.69 -7.41
CA ARG A 67 -1.81 -7.71 -8.31
C ARG A 67 -1.75 -9.13 -7.74
N GLY A 68 -0.65 -9.46 -7.07
CA GLY A 68 -0.45 -10.76 -6.44
C GLY A 68 -0.97 -10.85 -5.00
N ASN A 69 -1.52 -9.76 -4.46
CA ASN A 69 -1.91 -9.64 -3.05
C ASN A 69 -0.82 -10.19 -2.11
N TRP A 70 0.41 -9.69 -2.25
CA TRP A 70 1.59 -10.19 -1.54
C TRP A 70 1.50 -9.96 -0.03
N GLN A 71 0.98 -8.79 0.37
CA GLN A 71 0.81 -8.43 1.79
C GLN A 71 -0.42 -9.09 2.42
N LYS A 72 -1.26 -9.78 1.63
CA LYS A 72 -2.47 -10.45 2.10
C LYS A 72 -3.43 -9.51 2.84
N ILE A 73 -3.59 -8.27 2.35
CA ILE A 73 -4.49 -7.27 2.96
C ILE A 73 -5.95 -7.70 2.81
N TRP A 74 -6.31 -8.28 1.68
CA TRP A 74 -7.68 -8.68 1.39
C TRP A 74 -7.79 -10.14 0.99
N PHE A 75 -9.02 -10.63 0.98
CA PHE A 75 -9.43 -11.86 0.34
C PHE A 75 -10.73 -11.63 -0.43
N LEU A 76 -11.01 -12.48 -1.43
CA LEU A 76 -12.25 -12.41 -2.19
C LEU A 76 -13.31 -13.29 -1.51
N HIS A 77 -14.29 -12.66 -0.88
CA HIS A 77 -15.44 -13.34 -0.29
C HIS A 77 -16.56 -13.49 -1.33
N PRO A 78 -17.19 -14.67 -1.46
CA PRO A 78 -18.15 -14.95 -2.55
C PRO A 78 -19.42 -14.08 -2.50
N ALA A 79 -19.82 -13.59 -1.33
CA ALA A 79 -21.04 -12.78 -1.19
C ALA A 79 -20.79 -11.27 -1.09
N THR A 80 -19.63 -10.86 -0.59
CA THR A 80 -19.35 -9.44 -0.26
C THR A 80 -18.23 -8.85 -1.12
N GLY A 81 -17.63 -9.63 -2.03
CA GLY A 81 -16.49 -9.19 -2.81
C GLY A 81 -15.23 -9.12 -1.96
N TYR A 82 -14.35 -8.17 -2.26
CA TYR A 82 -13.11 -8.01 -1.49
C TYR A 82 -13.39 -7.59 -0.05
N THR A 83 -12.85 -8.36 0.89
CA THR A 83 -12.97 -8.12 2.33
C THR A 83 -11.58 -8.13 2.96
N LEU A 84 -11.35 -7.33 4.01
CA LEU A 84 -10.06 -7.28 4.71
C LEU A 84 -9.78 -8.60 5.44
N THR A 85 -8.53 -9.05 5.38
CA THR A 85 -8.02 -10.09 6.26
C THR A 85 -7.73 -9.50 7.65
N THR A 86 -7.29 -10.34 8.59
CA THR A 86 -6.74 -9.87 9.86
C THR A 86 -5.62 -8.85 9.69
N ILE A 87 -4.72 -9.05 8.71
CA ILE A 87 -3.62 -8.12 8.43
C ILE A 87 -4.18 -6.79 7.91
N GLY A 88 -5.13 -6.85 6.97
CA GLY A 88 -5.80 -5.64 6.47
C GLY A 88 -6.49 -4.85 7.57
N GLU A 89 -7.21 -5.53 8.47
CA GLU A 89 -7.86 -4.91 9.63
C GLU A 89 -6.85 -4.27 10.60
N GLN A 90 -5.68 -4.87 10.80
CA GLN A 90 -4.62 -4.30 11.64
C GLN A 90 -4.11 -2.98 11.04
N TYR A 91 -3.75 -2.95 9.76
CA TYR A 91 -3.28 -1.71 9.12
C TYR A 91 -4.38 -0.65 9.06
N ARG A 92 -5.65 -1.03 8.85
CA ARG A 92 -6.77 -0.09 8.91
C ARG A 92 -6.85 0.58 10.28
N ARG A 93 -6.78 -0.20 11.36
CA ARG A 93 -6.84 0.33 12.73
C ARG A 93 -5.65 1.21 13.09
N VAL A 94 -4.44 0.86 12.64
CA VAL A 94 -3.24 1.69 12.86
C VAL A 94 -3.41 3.04 12.15
N ARG A 95 -3.74 3.04 10.85
CA ARG A 95 -3.98 4.26 10.08
C ARG A 95 -5.08 5.12 10.71
N ASP A 96 -6.21 4.51 11.06
CA ASP A 96 -7.35 5.22 11.64
C ASP A 96 -6.98 5.84 13.01
N ALA A 97 -6.16 5.16 13.82
CA ALA A 97 -5.67 5.67 15.10
C ALA A 97 -4.66 6.83 14.92
N GLU A 98 -3.76 6.73 13.95
CA GLU A 98 -2.81 7.81 13.61
C GLU A 98 -3.51 9.06 13.08
N ALA A 99 -4.52 8.89 12.22
CA ALA A 99 -5.35 9.98 11.71
C ALA A 99 -6.09 10.70 12.86
N GLN A 100 -6.66 9.94 13.80
CA GLN A 100 -7.31 10.49 15.00
C GLN A 100 -6.31 11.22 15.91
N ALA A 101 -5.13 10.64 16.16
CA ALA A 101 -4.10 11.28 16.97
C ALA A 101 -3.61 12.60 16.35
N GLY A 102 -3.43 12.64 15.03
CA GLY A 102 -3.07 13.85 14.29
C GLY A 102 -4.15 14.95 14.35
N GLN A 103 -5.43 14.58 14.38
CA GLN A 103 -6.55 15.51 14.54
C GLN A 103 -6.69 16.08 15.95
N VAL A 104 -6.28 15.34 16.99
CA VAL A 104 -6.33 15.81 18.39
C VAL A 104 -5.14 16.73 18.72
N ALA A 105 -4.04 16.60 17.97
CA ALA A 105 -2.82 17.39 18.17
C ALA A 105 -2.79 18.73 17.38
N ALA A 106 -3.77 18.97 16.50
CA ALA A 106 -3.90 20.17 15.65
C ALA A 106 -4.96 21.14 16.19
#